data_AF-A0A965UVN6-F1
#
_entry.id   AF-A0A965UVN6-F1
#
_cell.length_a   1.000
_cell.length_b   1.000
_cell.length_c   1.000
_cell.angle_alpha   90.00
_cell.angle_beta   90.00
_cell.angle_gamma   90.00
#
_symmetry.space_group_name_H-M   'P 1'
#
loop_
_entity.id
_entity.type
_entity.pdbx_description
1 polymer ?
#
loop_
_entity_poly.entity_id
_entity_poly.type
_entity_poly.pdbx_seq_one_letter_code
_entity_poly.pdbx_strand_id
1 'polypeptide(L)'
;MKLTEDDRGLYMDAEIADTSEGRDLYKLVERGDVDQMSFAFRVIRQKWSEDRSRRVLTEVSLADGDVSVVTYPAYPTTSVEAREALRSAIDAIKEGREVTGESLIVLKTIFDDLSEGHEYIMKAVEMMA
;
A
#
# COMPACT_ATOMS: atom_id res chain seq x y z
N MET A 1 2.28 -4.26 -13.65
CA MET A 1 1.26 -4.27 -12.58
C MET A 1 0.80 -5.69 -12.32
N LYS A 2 0.59 -6.05 -11.06
CA LYS A 2 0.01 -7.30 -10.56
C LYS A 2 -1.11 -6.94 -9.59
N LEU A 3 -2.20 -7.69 -9.62
CA LEU A 3 -3.34 -7.56 -8.72
C LEU A 3 -3.58 -8.89 -8.02
N THR A 4 -3.88 -8.86 -6.72
CA THR A 4 -4.15 -10.06 -5.93
C THR A 4 -5.16 -9.73 -4.84
N GLU A 5 -6.10 -10.63 -4.58
CA GLU A 5 -7.06 -10.49 -3.48
C GLU A 5 -6.55 -11.24 -2.26
N ASP A 6 -6.62 -10.62 -1.08
CA ASP A 6 -6.33 -11.21 0.22
C ASP A 6 -7.47 -10.93 1.22
N ASP A 7 -7.35 -11.43 2.45
CA ASP A 7 -8.38 -11.28 3.50
C ASP A 7 -8.64 -9.81 3.91
N ARG A 8 -7.77 -8.87 3.53
CA ARG A 8 -7.94 -7.42 3.76
C ARG A 8 -8.62 -6.74 2.57
N GLY A 9 -8.36 -7.21 1.34
CA GLY A 9 -8.98 -6.69 0.12
C GLY A 9 -8.12 -6.87 -1.14
N LEU A 10 -8.24 -5.92 -2.07
CA LEU A 10 -7.49 -5.92 -3.32
C LEU A 10 -6.10 -5.29 -3.13
N TYR A 11 -5.06 -6.10 -3.27
CA TYR A 11 -3.66 -5.68 -3.31
C TYR A 11 -3.20 -5.39 -4.74
N MET A 12 -2.38 -4.35 -4.91
CA MET A 12 -1.76 -3.95 -6.16
C MET A 12 -0.26 -3.76 -5.98
N ASP A 13 0.51 -4.26 -6.95
CA ASP A 13 1.96 -4.05 -7.09
C ASP A 13 2.24 -3.58 -8.52
N ALA A 14 2.88 -2.43 -8.69
CA ALA A 14 3.23 -1.88 -9.99
C ALA A 14 4.61 -1.23 -9.97
N GLU A 15 5.33 -1.39 -11.07
CA GLU A 15 6.52 -0.62 -11.36
C GLU A 15 6.08 0.70 -12.01
N ILE A 16 6.58 1.81 -11.46
CA ILE A 16 6.34 3.14 -12.01
C ILE A 16 7.30 3.34 -13.18
N ALA A 17 6.78 3.77 -14.33
CA ALA A 17 7.60 4.04 -15.50
C ALA A 17 8.58 5.20 -15.22
N ASP A 18 9.81 5.11 -15.75
CA ASP A 18 10.85 6.12 -15.57
C ASP A 18 10.63 7.37 -16.46
N THR A 19 9.47 8.00 -16.30
CA THR A 19 9.10 9.28 -16.91
C THR A 19 9.16 10.39 -15.86
N SER A 20 9.13 11.65 -16.29
CA SER A 20 9.06 12.77 -15.34
C SER A 20 7.82 12.67 -14.45
N GLU A 21 6.66 12.39 -15.04
CA GLU A 21 5.41 12.19 -14.31
C GLU A 21 5.48 11.02 -13.32
N GLY A 22 6.12 9.91 -13.70
CA GLY A 22 6.29 8.76 -12.82
C GLY A 22 7.19 9.07 -11.62
N ARG A 23 8.33 9.72 -11.85
CA ARG A 23 9.24 10.14 -10.77
C ARG A 23 8.60 11.17 -9.84
N ASP A 24 7.85 12.13 -10.39
CA ASP A 24 7.12 13.12 -9.60
C ASP A 24 6.04 12.45 -8.74
N LEU A 25 5.26 11.52 -9.31
CA LEU A 25 4.27 10.73 -8.58
C LEU A 25 4.92 9.93 -7.45
N TYR A 26 6.04 9.25 -7.72
CA TYR A 26 6.79 8.51 -6.71
C TYR A 26 7.17 9.43 -5.53
N LYS A 27 7.70 10.63 -5.80
CA LYS A 27 8.08 11.58 -4.76
C LYS A 27 6.91 12.13 -3.96
N LEU A 28 5.76 12.35 -4.60
CA LEU A 28 4.53 12.76 -3.90
C LEU A 28 4.01 11.65 -2.98
N VAL A 29 4.08 10.39 -3.41
CA VAL A 29 3.70 9.24 -2.58
C VAL A 29 4.70 9.03 -1.43
N GLU A 30 6.00 9.09 -1.72
CA GLU A 30 7.07 8.95 -0.72
C GLU A 30 6.99 10.02 0.38
N ARG A 31 6.64 11.26 0.01
CA ARG A 31 6.46 12.36 0.97
C ARG A 31 5.12 12.30 1.71
N GLY A 32 4.16 11.50 1.22
CA GLY A 32 2.82 11.39 1.77
C GLY A 32 1.84 12.48 1.32
N ASP A 33 2.14 13.23 0.25
CA ASP A 33 1.18 14.18 -0.32
C ASP A 33 0.03 13.46 -1.04
N VAL A 34 0.30 12.26 -1.54
CA VAL A 34 -0.68 11.38 -2.17
C VAL A 34 -0.51 9.97 -1.61
N ASP A 35 -1.44 9.54 -0.78
CA ASP A 35 -1.35 8.31 0.00
C ASP A 35 -2.52 7.36 -0.26
N GLN A 36 -3.41 7.68 -1.21
CA GLN A 36 -4.67 6.98 -1.45
C GLN A 36 -4.76 6.38 -2.87
N MET A 37 -5.65 5.41 -3.03
CA MET A 37 -5.93 4.72 -4.30
C MET A 37 -7.42 4.77 -4.65
N SER A 38 -7.72 4.59 -5.92
CA SER A 38 -9.07 4.29 -6.39
C SER A 38 -9.03 3.15 -7.37
N PHE A 39 -10.14 2.42 -7.45
CA PHE A 39 -10.32 1.39 -8.46
C PHE A 39 -11.73 1.41 -9.04
N ALA A 40 -11.83 1.15 -10.34
CA ALA A 40 -13.09 1.03 -11.05
C ALA A 40 -13.39 -0.44 -11.33
N PHE A 41 -14.65 -0.83 -11.21
CA PHE A 41 -15.13 -2.17 -11.52
C PHE A 41 -16.50 -2.13 -12.18
N ARG A 42 -16.83 -3.21 -12.89
CA ARG A 42 -18.18 -3.48 -13.39
C ARG A 42 -18.91 -4.39 -12.41
N VAL A 43 -20.16 -4.06 -12.11
CA VAL A 43 -21.02 -4.90 -11.27
C VAL A 43 -21.57 -6.05 -12.12
N ILE A 44 -21.35 -7.29 -11.70
CA ILE A 44 -21.86 -8.49 -12.38
C ILE A 44 -23.11 -9.00 -11.66
N ARG A 45 -23.06 -9.10 -10.32
CA ARG A 45 -24.21 -9.49 -9.48
C ARG A 45 -24.33 -8.58 -8.27
N GLN A 46 -25.58 -8.22 -7.95
CA GLN A 46 -25.91 -7.40 -6.79
C GLN A 46 -27.26 -7.80 -6.20
N LYS A 47 -27.44 -7.48 -4.93
CA LYS A 47 -28.69 -7.61 -4.20
C LYS A 47 -29.03 -6.29 -3.53
N TRP A 48 -30.32 -6.01 -3.41
CA TRP A 48 -30.84 -4.90 -2.64
C TRP A 48 -31.61 -5.44 -1.45
N SER A 49 -31.58 -4.73 -0.32
CA SER A 49 -32.51 -4.96 0.77
C SER A 49 -33.94 -4.65 0.32
N GLU A 50 -34.94 -5.22 1.01
CA GLU A 50 -36.35 -5.04 0.66
C GLU A 50 -36.78 -3.57 0.64
N ASP A 51 -36.28 -2.79 1.59
CA ASP A 51 -36.49 -1.34 1.71
C ASP A 51 -35.62 -0.50 0.74
N ARG A 52 -34.76 -1.15 -0.06
CA ARG A 52 -33.76 -0.54 -0.97
C ARG A 52 -32.76 0.41 -0.30
N SER A 53 -32.63 0.37 1.02
CA SER A 53 -31.66 1.21 1.74
C SER A 53 -30.22 0.70 1.61
N ARG A 54 -30.05 -0.59 1.33
CA ARG A 54 -28.74 -1.25 1.24
C ARG A 54 -28.58 -1.98 -0.08
N ARG A 55 -27.47 -1.72 -0.76
CA ARG A 55 -27.01 -2.47 -1.93
C ARG A 55 -25.78 -3.29 -1.55
N VAL A 56 -25.81 -4.58 -1.86
CA VAL A 56 -24.69 -5.50 -1.68
C VAL A 56 -24.24 -5.98 -3.05
N LEU A 57 -22.99 -5.72 -3.40
CA LEU A 57 -22.37 -6.27 -4.60
C LEU A 57 -21.84 -7.66 -4.24
N THR A 58 -22.34 -8.69 -4.91
CA THR A 58 -21.93 -10.09 -4.64
C THR A 58 -20.92 -10.60 -5.67
N GLU A 59 -20.80 -9.92 -6.80
CA GLU A 59 -19.76 -10.18 -7.79
C GLU A 59 -19.48 -8.90 -8.58
N VAL A 60 -18.20 -8.58 -8.72
CA VAL A 60 -17.69 -7.47 -9.52
C VAL A 60 -16.56 -7.97 -10.40
N SER A 61 -16.36 -7.31 -11.53
CA SER A 61 -15.26 -7.59 -12.45
C SER A 61 -14.36 -6.37 -12.55
N LEU A 62 -13.06 -6.59 -12.39
CA LEU A 62 -12.02 -5.59 -12.65
C LEU A 62 -11.61 -5.56 -14.13
N ALA A 63 -12.18 -6.42 -14.98
CA ALA A 63 -11.90 -6.39 -16.41
C ALA A 63 -12.34 -5.04 -17.02
N ASP A 64 -11.43 -4.41 -17.77
CA ASP A 64 -11.57 -3.04 -18.29
C ASP A 64 -11.72 -1.95 -17.20
N GLY A 65 -11.39 -2.28 -15.95
CA GLY A 65 -11.33 -1.33 -14.84
C GLY A 65 -10.03 -0.53 -14.82
N ASP A 66 -9.92 0.33 -13.82
CA ASP A 66 -8.73 1.16 -13.55
C ASP A 66 -8.33 0.93 -12.09
N VAL A 67 -7.03 0.95 -11.80
CA VAL A 67 -6.46 1.01 -10.44
C VAL A 67 -5.41 2.10 -10.46
N SER A 68 -5.68 3.20 -9.75
CA SER A 68 -4.89 4.43 -9.87
C SER A 68 -4.65 5.09 -8.52
N VAL A 69 -3.48 5.73 -8.41
CA VAL A 69 -3.14 6.62 -7.30
C VAL A 69 -3.96 7.91 -7.44
N VAL A 70 -4.63 8.33 -6.37
CA VAL A 70 -5.50 9.53 -6.41
C VAL A 70 -5.40 10.33 -5.13
N THR A 71 -5.60 11.64 -5.24
CA THR A 71 -5.72 12.53 -4.06
C THR A 71 -7.08 12.42 -3.39
N TYR A 72 -8.13 12.14 -4.17
CA TYR A 72 -9.52 12.05 -3.68
C TYR A 72 -10.09 10.67 -4.01
N PRO A 73 -10.03 9.73 -3.05
CA PRO A 73 -10.43 8.35 -3.26
C PRO A 73 -11.96 8.19 -3.27
N ALA A 74 -12.45 7.22 -4.05
CA ALA A 74 -13.81 6.72 -3.86
C ALA A 74 -13.92 5.81 -2.62
N TYR A 75 -12.79 5.27 -2.15
CA TYR A 75 -12.68 4.33 -1.03
C TYR A 75 -11.70 4.87 0.01
N PRO A 76 -12.19 5.40 1.15
CA PRO A 76 -11.35 6.14 2.10
C PRO A 76 -10.35 5.25 2.86
N THR A 77 -10.51 3.93 2.82
CA THR A 77 -9.64 2.94 3.48
C THR A 77 -8.51 2.43 2.57
N THR A 78 -8.29 3.06 1.42
CA THR A 78 -7.18 2.68 0.54
C THR A 78 -5.88 3.35 0.97
N SER A 79 -4.75 2.70 0.69
CA SER A 79 -3.42 3.24 0.95
C SER A 79 -2.48 2.91 -0.20
N VAL A 80 -1.53 3.79 -0.51
CA VAL A 80 -0.39 3.51 -1.39
C VAL A 80 0.91 3.90 -0.73
N GLU A 81 1.96 3.12 -0.98
CA GLU A 81 3.28 3.37 -0.45
C GLU A 81 4.35 3.17 -1.52
N ALA A 82 5.30 4.11 -1.58
CA ALA A 82 6.48 4.04 -2.43
C ALA A 82 7.53 3.15 -1.74
N ARG A 83 7.63 1.88 -2.14
CA ARG A 83 8.49 0.88 -1.47
C ARG A 83 9.74 0.47 -2.27
N GLU A 84 10.16 1.25 -3.28
CA GLU A 84 11.28 0.87 -4.16
C GLU A 84 12.58 0.66 -3.36
N ALA A 85 12.96 1.61 -2.51
CA ALA A 85 14.17 1.52 -1.72
C ALA A 85 14.17 0.32 -0.75
N LEU A 86 13.07 0.09 -0.03
CA LEU A 86 12.93 -1.05 0.87
C LEU A 86 12.96 -2.39 0.12
N ARG A 87 12.27 -2.48 -1.02
CA ARG A 87 12.24 -3.71 -1.82
C ARG A 87 13.61 -4.02 -2.38
N SER A 88 14.28 -3.02 -2.97
CA SER A 88 15.65 -3.13 -3.46
C SER A 88 16.62 -3.54 -2.35
N ALA A 89 16.45 -3.02 -1.13
CA ALA A 89 17.23 -3.42 0.03
C ALA A 89 17.01 -4.89 0.42
N ILE A 90 15.75 -5.33 0.48
CA ILE A 90 15.39 -6.71 0.82
C ILE A 90 15.95 -7.69 -0.22
N ASP A 91 15.82 -7.37 -1.51
CA ASP A 91 16.31 -8.23 -2.59
C ASP A 91 17.85 -8.29 -2.60
N ALA A 92 18.53 -7.16 -2.34
CA ALA A 92 19.98 -7.15 -2.14
C ALA A 92 20.41 -8.06 -0.98
N ILE A 93 19.74 -7.99 0.17
CA ILE A 93 20.03 -8.85 1.32
C ILE A 93 19.84 -10.34 0.98
N LYS A 94 18.72 -10.69 0.32
CA LYS A 94 18.43 -12.08 -0.08
C LYS A 94 19.48 -12.65 -1.03
N GLU A 95 20.03 -11.82 -1.90
CA GLU A 95 21.06 -12.18 -2.87
C GLU A 95 22.49 -12.07 -2.32
N GLY A 96 22.65 -11.69 -1.05
CA GLY A 96 23.96 -11.48 -0.42
C GLY A 96 24.74 -10.28 -0.99
N ARG A 97 24.05 -9.35 -1.66
CA ARG A 97 24.62 -8.10 -2.15
C ARG A 97 24.64 -7.06 -1.04
N GLU A 98 25.65 -6.19 -1.09
CA GLU A 98 25.74 -5.06 -0.19
C GLU A 98 24.57 -4.09 -0.43
N VAL A 99 23.90 -3.69 0.65
CA VAL A 99 22.89 -2.62 0.61
C VAL A 99 23.61 -1.29 0.74
N THR A 100 23.42 -0.39 -0.22
CA THR A 100 24.08 0.92 -0.23
C THR A 100 23.08 2.05 -0.49
N GLY A 101 23.50 3.30 -0.24
CA GLY A 101 22.72 4.49 -0.58
C GLY A 101 21.39 4.61 0.16
N GLU A 102 20.35 5.08 -0.54
CA GLU A 102 19.01 5.32 0.00
C GLU A 102 18.38 4.08 0.65
N SER A 103 18.58 2.90 0.06
CA SER A 103 18.09 1.62 0.59
C SER A 103 18.62 1.31 2.00
N LEU A 104 19.88 1.65 2.27
CA LEU A 104 20.48 1.45 3.59
C LEU A 104 19.91 2.43 4.63
N ILE A 105 19.67 3.68 4.21
CA ILE A 105 19.05 4.70 5.05
C ILE A 105 17.62 4.28 5.43
N VAL A 106 16.82 3.83 4.47
CA VAL A 106 15.45 3.37 4.69
C VAL A 106 15.41 2.18 5.65
N LEU A 107 16.28 1.18 5.47
CA LEU A 107 16.37 0.06 6.40
C LEU A 107 16.74 0.53 7.81
N LYS A 108 17.70 1.44 7.94
CA LYS A 108 18.11 1.97 9.24
C LYS A 108 16.95 2.67 9.93
N THR A 109 16.22 3.54 9.23
CA THR A 109 15.05 4.23 9.79
C THR A 109 13.99 3.23 10.28
N ILE A 110 13.69 2.21 9.47
CA ILE A 110 12.72 1.17 9.87
C ILE A 110 13.20 0.42 11.11
N PHE A 111 14.49 0.08 11.20
CA PHE A 111 15.05 -0.59 12.36
C PHE A 111 15.00 0.29 13.61
N ASP A 112 15.30 1.58 13.48
CA ASP A 112 15.24 2.55 14.56
C ASP A 112 13.78 2.66 15.09
N ASP A 113 12.79 2.82 14.20
CA ASP A 113 11.36 2.87 14.55
C ASP A 113 10.89 1.57 15.25
N LEU A 114 11.31 0.41 14.73
CA LEU A 114 10.97 -0.89 15.31
C LEU A 114 11.57 -1.07 16.71
N SER A 115 12.80 -0.57 16.91
CA SER A 115 13.49 -0.62 18.20
C SER A 115 12.82 0.26 19.24
N GLU A 116 12.39 1.46 18.85
CA GLU A 116 11.66 2.38 19.73
C GLU A 116 10.29 1.78 20.10
N GLY A 117 9.57 1.24 19.12
CA GLY A 117 8.31 0.54 19.34
C GLY A 117 8.44 -0.65 20.30
N HIS A 118 9.50 -1.44 20.17
CA HIS A 118 9.80 -2.52 21.10
C HIS A 118 10.01 -2.00 22.53
N GLU A 119 10.74 -0.91 22.71
CA GLU A 119 10.97 -0.31 24.03
C GLU A 119 9.65 0.14 24.69
N TYR A 120 8.75 0.78 23.92
CA TYR A 120 7.43 1.18 24.44
C TYR A 120 6.57 -0.04 24.83
N ILE A 121 6.58 -1.10 24.03
CA ILE A 121 5.85 -2.34 24.35
C ILE A 121 6.39 -2.93 25.65
N MET A 122 7.72 -3.00 25.82
CA MET A 122 8.32 -3.55 27.04
C MET A 122 7.98 -2.72 28.28
N LYS A 123 8.02 -1.38 28.18
CA LYS A 123 7.56 -0.50 29.27
C LYS A 123 6.08 -0.74 29.62
N ALA A 124 5.22 -0.89 28.61
CA ALA A 124 3.80 -1.15 28.83
C ALA A 124 3.55 -2.51 29.51
N VAL A 125 4.32 -3.54 29.16
CA VAL A 125 4.26 -4.86 29.80
C VAL A 125 4.73 -4.79 31.26
N GLU A 126 5.83 -4.09 31.54
CA GLU A 126 6.31 -3.88 32.92
C GLU A 126 5.30 -3.11 33.79
N MET A 127 4.58 -2.15 33.22
CA MET A 127 3.52 -1.42 33.94
C MET A 127 2.26 -2.25 34.21
N MET A 128 2.08 -3.37 33.51
CA MET A 128 0.93 -4.28 33.68
C MET A 128 1.24 -5.52 34.51
N ALA A 129 2.49 -5.69 34.97
CA ALA A 129 2.95 -6.75 35.87
C ALA A 129 2.99 -6.28 37.32
#